data_AF-A0A418Y9H0-F1
#
_entry.id   AF-A0A418Y9H0-F1
#
_cell.length_a   1.000
_cell.length_b   1.000
_cell.length_c   1.000
_cell.angle_alpha   90.00
_cell.angle_beta   90.00
_cell.angle_gamma   90.00
#
_symmetry.space_group_name_H-M   'P 1'
#
loop_
_entity.id
_entity.type
_entity.pdbx_description
1 polymer ?
#
loop_
_entity_poly.entity_id
_entity_poly.type
_entity_poly.pdbx_seq_one_letter_code
_entity_poly.pdbx_strand_id
1 'polypeptide(L)'
;MQKNALVREKPWVYSLYKTPSNCYQIKVVYSPKSFVDAHMVIELSVEEVSMFEKDEKWADKFAEAVRRAPDKYMARHINASTACGTAKA
;
A
#
# COMPACT_ATOMS: atom_id res chain seq x y z
N MET A 1 -5.21 -17.69 11.70
CA MET A 1 -5.00 -16.35 11.12
C MET A 1 -3.65 -16.35 10.41
N GLN A 2 -3.64 -16.46 9.08
CA GLN A 2 -2.38 -16.35 8.32
C GLN A 2 -1.95 -14.88 8.34
N LYS A 3 -0.69 -14.62 8.74
CA LYS A 3 -0.15 -13.26 8.90
C LYS A 3 0.37 -12.76 7.55
N ASN A 4 0.10 -11.50 7.22
CA ASN A 4 0.74 -10.84 6.08
C ASN A 4 2.26 -10.82 6.28
N ALA A 5 3.02 -11.17 5.25
CA ALA A 5 4.48 -11.13 5.29
C ALA A 5 4.96 -9.72 4.97
N LEU A 6 5.74 -9.10 5.85
CA LEU A 6 6.40 -7.84 5.56
C LEU A 6 7.49 -8.07 4.51
N VAL A 7 7.36 -7.43 3.36
CA VAL A 7 8.33 -7.50 2.26
C VAL A 7 9.39 -6.42 2.43
N ARG A 8 8.94 -5.21 2.76
CA ARG A 8 9.82 -4.05 2.90
C ARG A 8 9.21 -3.01 3.82
N GLU A 9 10.06 -2.29 4.54
CA GLU A 9 9.64 -1.16 5.34
C GLU A 9 10.58 0.02 5.14
N LYS A 10 9.98 1.20 5.01
CA LYS A 10 10.66 2.48 5.12
C LYS A 10 9.98 3.26 6.24
N PRO A 11 10.62 3.36 7.42
CA PRO A 11 10.02 3.97 8.60
C PRO A 11 9.40 5.32 8.27
N TRP A 12 8.18 5.56 8.75
CA TRP A 12 7.44 6.82 8.58
C TRP A 12 7.05 7.18 7.14
N VAL A 13 7.34 6.32 6.15
CA VAL A 13 6.98 6.51 4.75
C VAL A 13 5.99 5.45 4.30
N TYR A 14 6.39 4.18 4.30
CA TYR A 14 5.50 3.06 3.94
C TYR A 14 5.99 1.71 4.48
N SER A 15 5.07 0.76 4.56
CA SER A 15 5.36 -0.66 4.76
C SER A 15 4.67 -1.47 3.65
N LEU A 16 5.43 -2.31 2.96
CA LEU A 16 4.96 -3.19 1.88
C LEU A 16 4.77 -4.60 2.44
N TYR A 17 3.58 -5.15 2.26
CA TYR A 17 3.19 -6.47 2.70
C TYR A 17 2.82 -7.34 1.52
N LYS A 18 3.03 -8.64 1.68
CA LYS A 18 2.53 -9.68 0.80
C LYS A 18 1.52 -10.51 1.57
N THR A 19 0.31 -10.59 1.04
CA THR A 19 -0.76 -11.39 1.63
C THR A 19 -0.56 -12.87 1.30
N PRO A 20 -1.18 -13.79 2.06
CA PRO A 20 -1.14 -15.23 1.75
C PRO A 20 -1.72 -15.57 0.38
N SER A 21 -2.66 -14.73 -0.11
CA SER A 21 -3.23 -14.82 -1.46
C SER A 21 -2.31 -14.31 -2.57
N ASN A 22 -1.02 -14.06 -2.27
CA ASN A 22 0.01 -13.59 -3.19
C ASN A 22 -0.22 -12.16 -3.72
N CYS A 23 -0.96 -11.32 -2.99
CA CYS A 23 -1.24 -9.94 -3.36
C CYS A 23 -0.37 -8.98 -2.57
N TYR A 24 0.06 -7.88 -3.18
CA TYR A 24 0.93 -6.91 -2.53
C TYR A 24 0.10 -5.72 -2.04
N GLN A 25 0.29 -5.36 -0.77
CA GLN A 25 -0.37 -4.22 -0.15
C GLN A 25 0.69 -3.24 0.35
N ILE A 26 0.56 -1.97 -0.01
CA ILE A 26 1.41 -0.91 0.51
C ILE A 26 0.62 -0.07 1.52
N LYS A 27 1.11 0.00 2.75
CA LYS A 27 0.62 0.91 3.79
C LYS A 27 1.47 2.17 3.75
N VAL A 28 0.93 3.26 3.24
CA VAL A 28 1.59 4.56 3.17
C VAL A 28 1.14 5.43 4.33
N VAL A 29 2.09 5.95 5.10
CA VAL A 29 1.82 6.95 6.14
C VAL A 29 1.80 8.32 5.49
N TYR A 30 0.81 9.17 5.79
CA TYR A 30 0.69 10.53 5.27
C TYR A 30 0.14 11.47 6.35
N SER A 31 0.46 12.76 6.25
CA SER A 31 -0.05 13.78 7.18
C SER A 31 -0.97 14.75 6.43
N PRO A 32 -2.31 14.59 6.52
CA PRO A 32 -3.24 15.46 5.82
C PRO A 32 -3.37 16.79 6.56
N LYS A 33 -2.54 17.79 6.23
CA LYS A 33 -2.60 19.23 6.62
C LYS A 33 -2.78 19.59 8.12
N SER A 34 -3.05 18.62 8.99
CA SER A 34 -3.52 18.76 10.37
C SER A 34 -2.85 17.68 11.20
N PHE A 35 -1.55 17.82 11.50
CA PHE A 35 -0.74 17.17 12.56
C PHE A 35 -1.04 15.73 13.04
N VAL A 36 -1.79 14.93 12.30
CA VAL A 36 -2.20 13.57 12.63
C VAL A 36 -1.59 12.67 11.58
N ASP A 37 -0.80 11.69 12.01
CA ASP A 37 -0.29 10.65 11.12
C ASP A 37 -1.45 9.73 10.73
N ALA A 38 -1.95 9.94 9.51
CA ALA A 38 -2.89 9.05 8.87
C ALA A 38 -2.12 7.97 8.09
N HIS A 39 -2.78 6.86 7.79
CA HIS A 39 -2.22 5.86 6.90
C HIS A 39 -3.26 5.37 5.92
N MET A 40 -2.79 4.97 4.74
CA MET A 40 -3.59 4.42 3.68
C MET A 40 -2.99 3.08 3.27
N VAL A 41 -3.78 2.03 3.33
CA VAL A 41 -3.41 0.74 2.75
C VAL A 41 -3.97 0.68 1.34
N ILE A 42 -3.13 0.36 0.36
CA ILE A 42 -3.48 0.26 -1.06
C ILE A 42 -3.01 -1.10 -1.56
N GLU A 43 -3.90 -1.85 -2.23
CA GLU A 43 -3.50 -3.03 -2.99
C GLU A 43 -2.86 -2.61 -4.31
N LEU A 44 -1.69 -3.19 -4.59
CA LEU A 44 -0.98 -2.99 -5.85
C LEU A 44 -1.60 -3.86 -6.93
N SER A 45 -1.85 -3.27 -8.10
CA SER A 45 -2.25 -4.03 -9.28
C SER A 45 -1.12 -4.93 -9.76
N VAL A 46 -1.44 -5.91 -10.62
CA VAL A 46 -0.43 -6.80 -11.23
C VAL A 46 0.67 -6.00 -11.96
N GLU A 47 0.29 -4.91 -12.63
CA GLU A 47 1.25 -4.03 -13.31
C GLU A 47 2.15 -3.29 -12.31
N GLU A 48 1.58 -2.75 -11.24
CA GLU A 48 2.34 -2.05 -10.18
C GLU A 48 3.28 -3.01 -9.44
N VAL A 49 2.85 -4.25 -9.22
CA VAL A 49 3.71 -5.32 -8.69
C VAL A 49 4.87 -5.58 -9.66
N SER A 50 4.61 -5.71 -10.95
CA SER A 50 5.67 -5.90 -11.94
C SER A 50 6.64 -4.71 -12.00
N MET A 51 6.13 -3.48 -11.83
CA MET A 51 6.97 -2.28 -11.76
C MET A 51 7.83 -2.27 -10.49
N PHE A 52 7.25 -2.63 -9.34
CA PHE A 52 7.97 -2.80 -8.09
C PHE A 52 9.05 -3.87 -8.15
N GLU A 53 8.76 -5.04 -8.75
CA GLU A 53 9.71 -6.14 -8.88
C GLU A 53 10.85 -5.84 -9.85
N LYS A 54 10.64 -4.91 -10.81
CA LYS A 54 11.67 -4.45 -11.76
C LYS A 54 12.47 -3.25 -11.28
N ASP A 55 11.84 -2.32 -10.56
CA ASP A 55 12.47 -1.12 -10.01
C ASP A 55 12.12 -0.99 -8.53
N GLU A 56 13.09 -1.33 -7.67
CA GLU A 56 12.92 -1.21 -6.22
C GLU A 56 12.65 0.23 -5.77
N LYS A 57 13.00 1.26 -6.56
CA LYS A 57 12.69 2.66 -6.25
C LYS A 57 11.25 3.03 -6.60
N TRP A 58 10.52 2.17 -7.31
CA TRP A 58 9.13 2.44 -7.67
C TRP A 58 8.25 2.57 -6.43
N ALA A 59 8.41 1.69 -5.44
CA ALA A 59 7.63 1.73 -4.20
C ALA A 59 7.83 3.04 -3.42
N ASP A 60 9.08 3.55 -3.40
CA ASP A 60 9.40 4.85 -2.81
C ASP A 60 8.69 5.99 -3.54
N LYS A 61 8.77 6.03 -4.87
CA LYS A 61 8.10 7.06 -5.69
C LYS A 61 6.59 7.01 -5.55
N PHE A 62 6.02 5.80 -5.50
CA PHE A 62 4.59 5.60 -5.32
C PHE A 62 4.12 6.09 -3.95
N ALA A 63 4.81 5.71 -2.88
CA ALA A 63 4.51 6.18 -1.54
C ALA A 63 4.60 7.72 -1.42
N GLU A 64 5.59 8.34 -2.04
CA GLU A 64 5.69 9.81 -2.11
C GLU A 64 4.53 10.44 -2.88
N ALA A 65 4.11 9.85 -3.99
CA ALA A 65 2.95 10.34 -4.77
C ALA A 65 1.66 10.28 -3.93
N VAL A 66 1.43 9.18 -3.22
CA VAL A 66 0.30 9.02 -2.29
C VAL A 66 0.37 10.06 -1.17
N ARG A 67 1.54 10.28 -0.58
CA ARG A 67 1.74 11.29 0.48
C ARG A 67 1.46 12.72 0.02
N ARG A 68 1.85 13.06 -1.21
CA ARG A 68 1.67 14.42 -1.77
C ARG A 68 0.22 14.69 -2.17
N ALA A 69 -0.54 13.66 -2.51
CA ALA A 69 -1.91 13.81 -3.00
C ALA A 69 -2.83 12.72 -2.44
N PRO A 70 -2.98 12.58 -1.10
CA PRO A 70 -3.71 11.48 -0.50
C PRO A 70 -5.16 11.40 -0.99
N ASP A 71 -5.81 12.55 -1.22
CA ASP A 71 -7.19 12.64 -1.73
C ASP A 71 -7.38 11.90 -3.07
N LYS A 72 -6.34 11.88 -3.94
CA LYS A 72 -6.39 11.17 -5.23
C LYS A 72 -6.36 9.64 -5.08
N TYR A 73 -5.81 9.16 -3.97
CA TYR A 73 -5.62 7.73 -3.71
C TYR A 73 -6.64 7.18 -2.70
N MET A 74 -7.42 8.03 -2.03
CA MET A 74 -8.43 7.60 -1.04
C MET A 74 -9.40 6.54 -1.59
N ALA A 75 -9.81 6.63 -2.86
CA ALA A 75 -10.69 5.65 -3.49
C ALA A 75 -10.05 4.24 -3.60
N ARG A 76 -8.72 4.16 -3.57
CA ARG A 76 -7.96 2.91 -3.57
C ARG A 76 -7.66 2.40 -2.17
N HIS A 77 -8.04 3.14 -1.14
CA HIS A 77 -7.83 2.73 0.23
C HIS A 77 -8.66 1.49 0.54
N ILE A 78 -7.99 0.44 0.98
CA ILE A 78 -8.57 -0.80 1.47
C ILE A 78 -8.45 -0.88 2.98
N ASN A 79 -9.41 -1.53 3.63
CA ASN A 79 -9.20 -2.00 4.99
C ASN A 79 -8.19 -3.16 4.96
N ALA A 80 -7.14 -3.08 5.80
CA ALA A 80 -6.03 -4.05 5.84
C ALA A 80 -6.48 -5.51 6.04
N SER A 81 -7.72 -5.72 6.48
CA SER A 81 -8.37 -7.01 6.67
C SER A 81 -9.07 -7.59 5.44
N THR A 82 -9.21 -6.86 4.32
CA THR A 82 -10.14 -7.25 3.24
C THR A 82 -9.55 -7.44 1.85
N ALA A 83 -8.27 -7.11 1.60
CA ALA A 83 -7.74 -7.20 0.24
C ALA A 83 -6.89 -8.45 0.00
N CYS A 84 -7.55 -9.47 -0.55
CA CYS A 84 -7.37 -9.79 -1.96
C CYS A 84 -8.57 -10.61 -2.40
N GLY A 85 -9.35 -10.04 -3.32
CA GLY A 85 -10.59 -10.62 -3.84
C GLY A 85 -11.84 -10.16 -3.10
N THR A 86 -12.63 -9.32 -3.76
CA THR A 86 -14.08 -9.41 -3.64
C THR A 86 -14.46 -10.88 -3.79
N ALA A 87 -14.81 -11.55 -2.69
CA ALA A 87 -15.71 -12.69 -2.74
C ALA A 87 -17.05 -12.13 -3.24
N LYS A 88 -17.23 -12.07 -4.56
CA LYS A 88 -18.57 -12.08 -5.14
C LYS A 88 -18.85 -13.54 -5.47
N ALA A 89 -19.67 -14.13 -4.61
CA ALA A 89 -20.43 -15.33 -4.88
C ALA A 89 -21.27 -15.19 -6.15
#